data_AF-A0A3P7ZWY6-F1
#
_entry.id   AF-A0A3P7ZWY6-F1
#
_cell.length_a   1.000
_cell.length_b   1.000
_cell.length_c   1.000
_cell.angle_alpha   90.00
_cell.angle_beta   90.00
_cell.angle_gamma   90.00
#
_symmetry.space_group_name_H-M   'P 1'
#
loop_
_entity.id
_entity.type
_entity.pdbx_description
1 polymer ?
#
loop_
_entity_poly.entity_id
_entity_poly.type
_entity_poly.pdbx_seq_one_letter_code
_entity_poly.pdbx_strand_id
1 'polypeptide(L)'
;MGEDTQTWQLLSEATVLLLQSLLRLPSTKEVTVVDGRVADGCLIWMFASKALVKLIMVRRKDLSSHLAMIIESVSTSSASIALIYVDMLVDIVRNCTLDVLNNWRELEGLLKCICRISRDISVSLVRCLMPVISHRTQLREQLLKSVKGSLLDSRHADAVVPILMLLFRSFSKRPNVVLGSQMSQSFATFSSQTLQAMGYKRKTDDTVCLEVIGLLKRCLTQWTPTKMAVYLGFAEEGSRNSTMAGQCLDMLLSHATTGELNLET
;
A
#
# COMPACT_ATOMS: atom_id res chain seq x y z
N MET A 1 -22.48 18.49 -13.46
CA MET A 1 -21.79 17.87 -12.30
C MET A 1 -22.53 18.07 -10.98
N GLY A 2 -23.42 19.07 -10.83
CA GLY A 2 -24.17 19.29 -9.58
C GLY A 2 -25.38 18.36 -9.34
N GLU A 3 -26.09 17.96 -10.41
CA GLU A 3 -27.34 17.20 -10.31
C GLU A 3 -27.15 15.76 -9.80
N ASP A 4 -26.11 15.05 -10.25
CA ASP A 4 -25.83 13.68 -9.80
C ASP A 4 -25.51 13.62 -8.30
N THR A 5 -24.79 14.61 -7.75
CA THR A 5 -24.39 14.58 -6.34
C THR A 5 -25.60 14.62 -5.39
N GLN A 6 -26.66 15.33 -5.78
CA GLN A 6 -27.91 15.38 -5.00
C GLN A 6 -28.66 14.05 -5.05
N THR A 7 -28.69 13.36 -6.19
CA THR A 7 -29.36 12.05 -6.32
C THR A 7 -28.65 10.97 -5.50
N TRP A 8 -27.31 10.99 -5.43
CA TRP A 8 -26.55 10.06 -4.58
C TRP A 8 -26.73 10.33 -3.08
N GLN A 9 -27.00 11.57 -2.66
CA GLN A 9 -27.28 11.88 -1.24
C GLN A 9 -28.61 11.29 -0.77
N LEU A 10 -29.59 11.17 -1.66
CA LEU A 10 -30.93 10.63 -1.38
C LEU A 10 -30.95 9.11 -1.17
N LEU A 11 -29.94 8.38 -1.64
CA LEU A 11 -29.88 6.92 -1.56
C LEU A 11 -29.68 6.46 -0.11
N SER A 12 -30.68 5.84 0.52
CA SER A 12 -30.63 5.48 1.95
C SER A 12 -29.52 4.47 2.29
N GLU A 13 -29.28 4.28 3.60
CA GLU A 13 -28.36 3.25 4.14
C GLU A 13 -28.67 1.84 3.60
N ALA A 14 -29.92 1.56 3.25
CA ALA A 14 -30.30 0.30 2.61
C ALA A 14 -29.57 0.07 1.27
N THR A 15 -29.20 1.15 0.57
CA THR A 15 -28.40 1.07 -0.67
C THR A 15 -26.98 0.63 -0.38
N VAL A 16 -26.36 1.14 0.69
CA VAL A 16 -25.02 0.69 1.14
C VAL A 16 -25.05 -0.80 1.44
N LEU A 17 -26.03 -1.24 2.23
CA LEU A 17 -26.19 -2.65 2.60
C LEU A 17 -26.43 -3.53 1.38
N LEU A 18 -27.29 -3.10 0.45
CA LEU A 18 -27.53 -3.83 -0.79
C LEU A 18 -26.24 -4.01 -1.60
N LEU A 19 -25.47 -2.94 -1.80
CA LEU A 19 -24.21 -3.00 -2.54
C LEU A 19 -23.18 -3.91 -1.84
N GLN A 20 -23.13 -3.89 -0.51
CA GLN A 20 -22.31 -4.83 0.26
C GLN A 20 -22.78 -6.27 0.09
N SER A 21 -24.09 -6.53 0.10
CA SER A 21 -24.65 -7.85 -0.16
C SER A 21 -24.30 -8.36 -1.56
N LEU A 22 -24.32 -7.48 -2.57
CA LEU A 22 -23.91 -7.82 -3.94
C LEU A 22 -22.43 -8.23 -4.01
N LEU A 23 -21.55 -7.57 -3.24
CA LEU A 23 -20.12 -7.93 -3.15
C LEU A 23 -19.89 -9.27 -2.43
N ARG A 24 -20.86 -9.74 -1.63
CA ARG A 24 -20.81 -11.03 -0.93
C ARG A 24 -21.41 -12.18 -1.74
N LEU A 25 -22.03 -11.91 -2.89
CA LEU A 25 -22.58 -12.96 -3.74
C LEU A 25 -21.45 -13.87 -4.24
N PRO A 26 -21.63 -15.20 -4.18
CA PRO A 26 -20.64 -16.13 -4.68
C PRO A 26 -20.48 -15.98 -6.20
N SER A 27 -19.25 -16.09 -6.69
CA SER A 27 -18.95 -16.15 -8.11
C SER A 27 -17.84 -17.17 -8.36
N THR A 28 -17.91 -17.85 -9.49
CA THR A 28 -16.86 -18.75 -9.98
C THR A 28 -15.78 -18.00 -10.76
N LYS A 29 -16.01 -16.72 -11.10
CA LYS A 29 -15.06 -15.90 -11.86
C LYS A 29 -14.04 -15.26 -10.91
N GLU A 30 -12.77 -15.59 -11.12
CA GLU A 30 -11.66 -14.95 -10.43
C GLU A 30 -11.42 -13.52 -10.92
N VAL A 31 -10.88 -12.69 -10.03
CA VAL A 31 -10.53 -11.31 -10.33
C VAL A 31 -9.14 -11.26 -10.95
N THR A 32 -9.01 -10.55 -12.07
CA THR A 32 -7.72 -10.27 -12.70
C THR A 32 -7.24 -8.88 -12.32
N VAL A 33 -5.95 -8.79 -11.96
CA VAL A 33 -5.30 -7.55 -11.55
C VAL A 33 -4.21 -7.20 -12.56
N VAL A 34 -4.25 -5.99 -13.09
CA VAL A 34 -3.24 -5.43 -14.00
C VAL A 34 -2.74 -4.12 -13.40
N ASP A 35 -1.43 -3.97 -13.27
CA ASP A 35 -0.76 -2.80 -12.68
C ASP A 35 -1.30 -2.40 -11.28
N GLY A 36 -1.72 -3.40 -10.49
CA GLY A 36 -2.25 -3.18 -9.15
C GLY A 36 -3.68 -2.61 -9.10
N ARG A 37 -4.41 -2.65 -10.23
CA ARG A 37 -5.82 -2.32 -10.35
C ARG A 37 -6.61 -3.54 -10.79
N VAL A 38 -7.86 -3.66 -10.36
CA VAL A 38 -8.76 -4.71 -10.84
C VAL A 38 -9.16 -4.40 -12.29
N ALA A 39 -8.76 -5.28 -13.21
CA ALA A 39 -9.01 -5.13 -14.64
C ALA A 39 -10.28 -5.85 -15.09
N ASP A 40 -10.50 -7.07 -14.57
CA ASP A 40 -11.68 -7.88 -14.87
C ASP A 40 -12.10 -8.73 -13.67
N GLY A 41 -13.38 -9.11 -13.62
CA GLY A 41 -13.98 -9.91 -12.56
C GLY A 41 -15.47 -10.12 -12.79
N CYS A 42 -16.19 -10.55 -11.75
CA CYS A 42 -17.64 -10.64 -11.78
C CYS A 42 -18.28 -9.25 -12.00
N LEU A 43 -19.14 -9.12 -13.02
CA LEU A 43 -19.78 -7.84 -13.37
C LEU A 43 -20.57 -7.22 -12.21
N ILE A 44 -21.23 -8.07 -11.41
CA ILE A 44 -22.00 -7.62 -10.24
C ILE A 44 -21.07 -7.02 -9.20
N TRP A 45 -19.92 -7.65 -8.95
CA TRP A 45 -18.94 -7.09 -8.01
C TRP A 45 -18.35 -5.78 -8.52
N MET A 46 -18.03 -5.69 -9.82
CA MET A 46 -17.48 -4.48 -10.42
C MET A 46 -18.48 -3.32 -10.43
N PHE A 47 -19.77 -3.61 -10.62
CA PHE A 47 -20.84 -2.62 -10.50
C PHE A 47 -20.97 -2.16 -9.04
N ALA A 48 -21.09 -3.11 -8.11
CA ALA A 48 -21.31 -2.83 -6.71
C ALA A 48 -20.16 -2.03 -6.09
N SER A 49 -18.91 -2.37 -6.41
CA SER A 49 -17.71 -1.66 -5.95
C SER A 49 -17.69 -0.22 -6.44
N LYS A 50 -17.92 0.02 -7.74
CA LYS A 50 -17.93 1.37 -8.32
C LYS A 50 -19.06 2.23 -7.76
N ALA A 51 -20.25 1.68 -7.60
CA ALA A 51 -21.39 2.39 -7.02
C ALA A 51 -21.12 2.73 -5.55
N LEU A 52 -20.58 1.79 -4.78
CA LEU A 52 -20.27 1.98 -3.36
C LEU A 52 -19.17 3.02 -3.15
N VAL A 53 -18.11 3.01 -3.98
CA VAL A 53 -17.05 4.03 -3.95
C VAL A 53 -17.62 5.42 -4.21
N LYS A 54 -18.48 5.59 -5.24
CA LYS A 54 -19.13 6.88 -5.51
C LYS A 54 -19.95 7.35 -4.32
N LEU A 55 -20.75 6.46 -3.73
CA LEU A 55 -21.60 6.79 -2.60
C LEU A 55 -20.77 7.18 -1.35
N ILE A 56 -19.68 6.47 -1.06
CA ILE A 56 -18.73 6.81 0.01
C ILE A 56 -18.11 8.20 -0.22
N MET A 57 -17.73 8.52 -1.46
CA MET A 57 -17.14 9.83 -1.80
C MET A 57 -18.12 10.99 -1.63
N VAL A 58 -19.42 10.74 -1.82
CA VAL A 58 -20.48 11.71 -1.57
C VAL A 58 -20.77 11.82 -0.06
N ARG A 59 -20.73 10.71 0.68
CA ARG A 59 -21.02 10.62 2.12
C ARG A 59 -19.77 10.61 2.99
N ARG A 60 -18.90 11.61 2.81
CA ARG A 60 -17.61 11.68 3.52
C ARG A 60 -17.73 11.72 5.04
N LYS A 61 -18.86 12.18 5.58
CA LYS A 61 -19.12 12.22 7.03
C LYS A 61 -19.07 10.83 7.67
N ASP A 62 -19.47 9.81 6.92
CA ASP A 62 -19.52 8.42 7.39
C ASP A 62 -18.27 7.63 6.95
N LEU A 63 -17.22 8.30 6.48
CA LEU A 63 -16.04 7.61 5.93
C LEU A 63 -15.40 6.66 6.95
N SER A 64 -15.43 6.97 8.25
CA SER A 64 -14.88 6.11 9.30
C SER A 64 -15.54 4.72 9.32
N SER A 65 -16.88 4.67 9.29
CA SER A 65 -17.62 3.40 9.30
C SER A 65 -17.40 2.60 8.02
N HIS A 66 -17.34 3.28 6.88
CA HIS A 66 -17.05 2.64 5.60
C HIS A 66 -15.62 2.10 5.54
N LEU A 67 -14.63 2.81 6.10
CA LEU A 67 -13.25 2.32 6.20
C LEU A 67 -13.19 1.07 7.09
N ALA A 68 -13.81 1.09 8.27
CA ALA A 68 -13.88 -0.07 9.15
C ALA A 68 -14.48 -1.30 8.44
N MET A 69 -15.60 -1.10 7.72
CA MET A 69 -16.24 -2.14 6.93
C MET A 69 -15.33 -2.72 5.83
N ILE A 70 -14.63 -1.85 5.09
CA ILE A 70 -13.71 -2.28 4.03
C ILE A 70 -12.57 -3.11 4.64
N ILE A 71 -11.99 -2.65 5.75
CA ILE A 71 -10.86 -3.30 6.44
C ILE A 71 -11.25 -4.69 6.97
N GLU A 72 -12.42 -4.78 7.60
CA GLU A 72 -12.98 -6.05 8.07
C GLU A 72 -13.22 -7.00 6.89
N SER A 73 -13.80 -6.48 5.80
CA SER A 73 -14.11 -7.29 4.62
C SER A 73 -12.86 -7.81 3.92
N VAL A 74 -11.78 -7.02 3.83
CA VAL A 74 -10.49 -7.47 3.28
C VAL A 74 -9.91 -8.62 4.10
N SER A 75 -10.13 -8.62 5.42
CA SER A 75 -9.57 -9.63 6.32
C SER A 75 -10.37 -10.94 6.33
N THR A 76 -11.65 -10.89 5.97
CA THR A 76 -12.60 -12.02 6.11
C THR A 76 -13.05 -12.62 4.78
N SER A 77 -12.88 -11.91 3.66
CA SER A 77 -13.35 -12.34 2.34
C SER A 77 -12.38 -13.26 1.61
N SER A 78 -12.85 -13.88 0.53
CA SER A 78 -11.99 -14.57 -0.44
C SER A 78 -10.99 -13.61 -1.10
N ALA A 79 -9.89 -14.14 -1.64
CA ALA A 79 -8.83 -13.34 -2.24
C ALA A 79 -9.33 -12.39 -3.34
N SER A 80 -10.21 -12.86 -4.22
CA SER A 80 -10.80 -12.05 -5.29
C SER A 80 -11.61 -10.86 -4.75
N ILE A 81 -12.49 -11.10 -3.77
CA ILE A 81 -13.31 -10.04 -3.18
C ILE A 81 -12.44 -9.06 -2.39
N ALA A 82 -11.44 -9.56 -1.66
CA ALA A 82 -10.49 -8.71 -0.94
C ALA A 82 -9.72 -7.79 -1.90
N LEU A 83 -9.31 -8.27 -3.07
CA LEU A 83 -8.69 -7.42 -4.11
C LEU A 83 -9.63 -6.33 -4.63
N ILE A 84 -10.94 -6.60 -4.74
CA ILE A 84 -11.94 -5.58 -5.09
C ILE A 84 -12.03 -4.51 -4.02
N TYR A 85 -12.06 -4.89 -2.74
CA TYR A 85 -12.02 -3.92 -1.64
C TYR A 85 -10.73 -3.10 -1.61
N VAL A 86 -9.58 -3.71 -1.95
CA VAL A 86 -8.32 -2.97 -2.12
C VAL A 86 -8.42 -1.96 -3.26
N ASP A 87 -9.00 -2.32 -4.40
CA ASP A 87 -9.21 -1.40 -5.54
C ASP A 87 -10.14 -0.24 -5.16
N MET A 88 -11.22 -0.51 -4.42
CA MET A 88 -12.08 0.52 -3.84
C MET A 88 -11.30 1.47 -2.94
N LEU A 89 -10.42 0.92 -2.08
CA LEU A 89 -9.60 1.72 -1.19
C LEU A 89 -8.61 2.60 -1.98
N VAL A 90 -8.07 2.12 -3.10
CA VAL A 90 -7.22 2.93 -4.01
C VAL A 90 -8.00 4.16 -4.48
N ASP A 91 -9.23 3.99 -4.94
CA ASP A 91 -10.03 5.13 -5.40
C ASP A 91 -10.43 6.07 -4.24
N ILE A 92 -10.79 5.53 -3.08
CA ILE A 92 -11.11 6.34 -1.88
C ILE A 92 -9.90 7.15 -1.43
N VAL A 93 -8.74 6.53 -1.28
CA VAL A 93 -7.50 7.21 -0.87
C VAL A 93 -7.09 8.24 -1.90
N ARG A 94 -7.31 8.02 -3.19
CA ARG A 94 -7.01 8.99 -4.26
C ARG A 94 -7.80 10.28 -4.12
N ASN A 95 -9.10 10.17 -3.88
CA ASN A 95 -10.03 11.30 -3.99
C ASN A 95 -10.33 11.94 -2.62
N CYS A 96 -10.15 11.20 -1.53
CA CYS A 96 -10.49 11.60 -0.17
C CYS A 96 -9.28 11.43 0.78
N THR A 97 -8.03 11.64 0.31
CA THR A 97 -6.81 11.36 1.10
C THR A 97 -6.82 12.05 2.47
N LEU A 98 -7.27 13.31 2.55
CA LEU A 98 -7.35 14.05 3.81
C LEU A 98 -8.37 13.46 4.78
N ASP A 99 -9.54 13.06 4.26
CA ASP A 99 -10.59 12.46 5.08
C ASP A 99 -10.11 11.10 5.63
N VAL A 100 -9.41 10.30 4.82
CA VAL A 100 -8.77 9.05 5.29
C VAL A 100 -7.66 9.35 6.32
N LEU A 101 -6.87 10.40 6.10
CA LEU A 101 -5.82 10.83 7.02
C LEU A 101 -6.38 11.27 8.38
N ASN A 102 -7.60 11.80 8.43
CA ASN A 102 -8.29 12.16 9.67
C ASN A 102 -8.85 10.93 10.39
N ASN A 103 -9.28 9.91 9.64
CA ASN A 103 -9.78 8.63 10.17
C ASN A 103 -8.69 7.54 10.25
N TRP A 104 -7.43 7.94 10.43
CA TRP A 104 -6.28 7.02 10.36
C TRP A 104 -6.31 5.90 11.40
N ARG A 105 -7.01 6.09 12.53
CA ARG A 105 -7.10 5.09 13.62
C ARG A 105 -7.74 3.79 13.15
N GLU A 106 -8.67 3.84 12.21
CA GLU A 106 -9.29 2.65 11.62
C GLU A 106 -8.26 1.75 10.92
N LEU A 107 -7.17 2.34 10.41
CA LEU A 107 -6.10 1.62 9.71
C LEU A 107 -5.12 0.92 10.65
N GLU A 108 -5.08 1.28 11.93
CA GLU A 108 -4.07 0.79 12.88
C GLU A 108 -4.19 -0.73 13.09
N GLY A 109 -5.43 -1.22 13.23
CA GLY A 109 -5.73 -2.65 13.37
C GLY A 109 -5.27 -3.45 12.15
N LEU A 110 -5.52 -2.93 10.95
CA LEU A 110 -5.07 -3.55 9.70
C LEU A 110 -3.54 -3.64 9.63
N LEU A 111 -2.82 -2.55 9.93
CA LEU A 111 -1.36 -2.53 9.88
C LEU A 111 -0.73 -3.46 10.92
N LYS A 112 -1.40 -3.75 12.03
CA LYS A 112 -0.94 -4.73 13.03
C LYS A 112 -0.88 -6.14 12.46
N CYS A 113 -1.84 -6.54 11.64
CA CYS A 113 -1.90 -7.89 11.06
C CYS A 113 -1.48 -7.96 9.59
N ILE A 114 -1.03 -6.87 8.98
CA ILE A 114 -0.79 -6.77 7.53
C ILE A 114 0.12 -7.87 6.96
N CYS A 115 1.17 -8.27 7.68
CA CYS A 115 2.10 -9.31 7.24
C CYS A 115 1.51 -10.73 7.29
N ARG A 116 0.35 -10.92 7.94
CA ARG A 116 -0.38 -12.19 8.04
C ARG A 116 -1.44 -12.36 6.94
N ILE A 117 -1.75 -11.28 6.23
CA ILE A 117 -2.64 -11.30 5.06
C ILE A 117 -1.83 -11.85 3.88
N SER A 118 -2.51 -12.38 2.85
CA SER A 118 -1.83 -12.84 1.64
C SER A 118 -0.94 -11.74 1.04
N ARG A 119 0.15 -12.16 0.40
CA ARG A 119 1.16 -11.26 -0.18
C ARG A 119 0.54 -10.20 -1.08
N ASP A 120 -0.28 -10.59 -2.06
CA ASP A 120 -0.74 -9.65 -3.08
C ASP A 120 -1.69 -8.59 -2.50
N ILE A 121 -2.51 -8.97 -1.53
CA ILE A 121 -3.41 -8.07 -0.82
C ILE A 121 -2.61 -7.14 0.10
N SER A 122 -1.70 -7.68 0.92
CA SER A 122 -0.92 -6.90 1.89
C SER A 122 -0.03 -5.85 1.21
N VAL A 123 0.66 -6.23 0.14
CA VAL A 123 1.49 -5.33 -0.65
C VAL A 123 0.64 -4.24 -1.32
N SER A 124 -0.54 -4.59 -1.84
CA SER A 124 -1.44 -3.63 -2.49
C SER A 124 -2.08 -2.67 -1.50
N LEU A 125 -2.46 -3.13 -0.31
CA LEU A 125 -2.92 -2.30 0.80
C LEU A 125 -1.85 -1.29 1.22
N VAL A 126 -0.61 -1.73 1.47
CA VAL A 126 0.48 -0.83 1.89
C VAL A 126 0.78 0.20 0.79
N ARG A 127 0.81 -0.24 -0.48
CA ARG A 127 1.00 0.67 -1.62
C ARG A 127 -0.10 1.73 -1.70
N CYS A 128 -1.35 1.31 -1.53
CA CYS A 128 -2.52 2.20 -1.53
C CYS A 128 -2.47 3.19 -0.35
N LEU A 129 -2.20 2.70 0.86
CA LEU A 129 -2.22 3.50 2.08
C LEU A 129 -0.95 4.34 2.29
N MET A 130 0.07 4.19 1.44
CA MET A 130 1.36 4.90 1.57
C MET A 130 1.24 6.42 1.74
N PRO A 131 0.33 7.14 1.04
CA PRO A 131 0.12 8.57 1.27
C PRO A 131 -0.29 8.90 2.70
N VAL A 132 -1.10 8.04 3.32
CA VAL A 132 -1.60 8.22 4.69
C VAL A 132 -0.53 7.81 5.70
N ILE A 133 0.09 6.64 5.50
CA ILE A 133 1.20 6.12 6.31
C ILE A 133 2.33 7.16 6.37
N SER A 134 2.70 7.75 5.24
CA SER A 134 3.81 8.71 5.18
C SER A 134 3.60 9.98 6.00
N HIS A 135 2.36 10.35 6.32
CA HIS A 135 2.02 11.58 7.05
C HIS A 135 1.60 11.32 8.51
N ARG A 136 1.49 10.06 8.95
CA ARG A 136 1.16 9.69 10.34
C ARG A 136 2.27 8.85 10.96
N THR A 137 2.97 9.39 11.96
CA THR A 137 4.02 8.68 12.71
C THR A 137 3.53 7.36 13.28
N GLN A 138 2.34 7.35 13.87
CA GLN A 138 1.74 6.16 14.50
C GLN A 138 1.59 4.99 13.51
N LEU A 139 1.09 5.27 12.30
CA LEU A 139 0.95 4.24 11.27
C LEU A 139 2.30 3.72 10.76
N ARG A 140 3.32 4.58 10.67
CA ARG A 140 4.68 4.17 10.28
C ARG A 140 5.29 3.25 11.32
N GLU A 141 5.22 3.65 12.58
CA GLU A 141 5.73 2.86 13.70
C GLU A 141 5.01 1.52 13.80
N GLN A 142 3.69 1.50 13.64
CA GLN A 142 2.89 0.28 13.67
C GLN A 142 3.23 -0.66 12.51
N LEU A 143 3.41 -0.14 11.29
CA LEU A 143 3.83 -0.92 10.14
C LEU A 143 5.25 -1.48 10.32
N LEU A 144 6.20 -0.65 10.75
CA LEU A 144 7.58 -1.09 11.02
C LEU A 144 7.62 -2.17 12.09
N LYS A 145 6.81 -2.05 13.15
CA LYS A 145 6.66 -3.06 14.20
C LYS A 145 6.13 -4.39 13.63
N SER A 146 5.11 -4.35 12.77
CA SER A 146 4.56 -5.56 12.13
C SER A 146 5.59 -6.24 11.23
N VAL A 147 6.30 -5.45 10.42
CA VAL A 147 7.39 -5.91 9.53
C VAL A 147 8.52 -6.53 10.33
N LYS A 148 9.02 -5.85 11.37
CA LYS A 148 10.07 -6.36 12.27
C LYS A 148 9.69 -7.68 12.92
N GLY A 149 8.46 -7.76 13.44
CA GLY A 149 7.95 -8.98 14.09
C GLY A 149 7.83 -10.16 13.13
N SER A 150 7.60 -9.90 11.85
CA SER A 150 7.40 -10.93 10.82
C SER A 150 8.68 -11.26 10.03
N LEU A 151 9.73 -10.44 10.18
CA LEU A 151 11.00 -10.57 9.43
C LEU A 151 11.75 -11.87 9.70
N LEU A 152 11.53 -12.48 10.87
CA LEU A 152 12.20 -13.71 11.28
C LEU A 152 11.40 -14.96 10.89
N ASP A 153 10.16 -14.79 10.43
CA ASP A 153 9.32 -15.89 9.99
C ASP A 153 9.44 -16.07 8.47
N SER A 154 10.05 -17.17 8.06
CA SER A 154 10.22 -17.50 6.64
C SER A 154 8.88 -17.61 5.89
N ARG A 155 7.78 -17.90 6.60
CA ARG A 155 6.43 -17.97 6.02
C ARG A 155 5.91 -16.61 5.55
N HIS A 156 6.46 -15.52 6.09
CA HIS A 156 6.01 -14.16 5.81
C HIS A 156 7.00 -13.36 4.96
N ALA A 157 8.19 -13.91 4.68
CA ALA A 157 9.24 -13.25 3.91
C ALA A 157 8.74 -12.71 2.55
N ASP A 158 7.90 -13.47 1.86
CA ASP A 158 7.37 -13.14 0.54
C ASP A 158 6.45 -11.90 0.53
N ALA A 159 5.82 -11.57 1.66
CA ALA A 159 5.04 -10.34 1.85
C ALA A 159 5.88 -9.22 2.47
N VAL A 160 6.74 -9.56 3.44
CA VAL A 160 7.54 -8.61 4.20
C VAL A 160 8.58 -7.89 3.34
N VAL A 161 9.30 -8.59 2.46
CA VAL A 161 10.33 -7.98 1.63
C VAL A 161 9.75 -6.95 0.64
N PRO A 162 8.67 -7.24 -0.11
CA PRO A 162 8.02 -6.23 -0.93
C PRO A 162 7.49 -5.02 -0.14
N ILE A 163 6.97 -5.23 1.08
CA ILE A 163 6.54 -4.13 1.96
C ILE A 163 7.75 -3.27 2.36
N LEU A 164 8.89 -3.88 2.70
CA LEU A 164 10.14 -3.18 2.98
C LEU A 164 10.63 -2.39 1.76
N MET A 165 10.55 -2.96 0.55
CA MET A 165 10.89 -2.25 -0.69
C MET A 165 9.99 -1.02 -0.90
N LEU A 166 8.68 -1.14 -0.65
CA LEU A 166 7.75 0.00 -0.73
C LEU A 166 8.10 1.10 0.29
N LEU A 167 8.48 0.72 1.50
CA LEU A 167 8.93 1.67 2.53
C LEU A 167 10.24 2.33 2.12
N PHE A 168 11.22 1.56 1.67
CA PHE A 168 12.51 2.04 1.20
C PHE A 168 12.33 3.09 0.11
N ARG A 169 11.56 2.77 -0.95
CA ARG A 169 11.20 3.74 -2.00
C ARG A 169 10.52 5.00 -1.49
N SER A 170 9.70 4.88 -0.45
CA SER A 170 8.85 5.98 0.04
C SER A 170 9.59 6.95 0.95
N PHE A 171 10.58 6.46 1.69
CA PHE A 171 11.35 7.24 2.68
C PHE A 171 12.77 7.54 2.25
N SER A 172 13.31 6.89 1.21
CA SER A 172 14.58 7.26 0.62
C SER A 172 14.57 8.70 0.11
N LYS A 173 15.68 9.40 0.33
CA LYS A 173 15.89 10.77 -0.15
C LYS A 173 15.76 10.76 -1.68
N ARG A 174 14.64 11.30 -2.18
CA ARG A 174 14.57 11.69 -3.58
C ARG A 174 15.49 12.91 -3.71
N PRO A 175 16.52 12.89 -4.57
CA PRO A 175 17.18 14.14 -4.93
C PRO A 175 16.07 15.08 -5.43
N ASN A 176 16.12 16.37 -5.06
CA ASN A 176 15.16 17.37 -5.52
C ASN A 176 14.99 17.23 -7.04
N VAL A 177 13.91 16.59 -7.49
CA VAL A 177 13.70 16.36 -8.91
C VAL A 177 13.26 17.68 -9.51
N VAL A 178 14.12 18.17 -10.39
CA VAL A 178 13.87 19.12 -11.47
C VAL A 178 12.42 19.01 -11.95
N LEU A 179 11.71 20.13 -11.87
CA LEU A 179 10.45 20.38 -12.58
C LEU A 179 10.60 19.94 -14.04
N GLY A 180 10.07 18.78 -14.44
CA GLY A 180 9.96 18.46 -15.87
C GLY A 180 9.96 16.99 -16.29
N SER A 181 10.50 16.04 -15.51
CA SER A 181 10.49 14.63 -15.96
C SER A 181 9.19 13.91 -15.55
N GLN A 182 8.26 13.84 -16.50
CA GLN A 182 7.05 13.02 -16.48
C GLN A 182 7.39 11.51 -16.61
N MET A 183 8.28 10.98 -15.78
CA MET A 183 8.62 9.55 -15.80
C MET A 183 7.83 8.82 -14.70
N SER A 184 6.79 8.10 -15.11
CA SER A 184 5.98 7.12 -14.35
C SER A 184 5.76 7.45 -12.86
N GLN A 185 5.00 8.51 -12.57
CA GLN A 185 4.63 8.84 -11.20
C GLN A 185 3.62 7.82 -10.65
N SER A 186 4.02 7.07 -9.63
CA SER A 186 3.15 6.09 -8.96
C SER A 186 1.99 6.79 -8.24
N PHE A 187 0.88 6.05 -8.03
CA PHE A 187 -0.28 6.47 -7.24
C PHE A 187 0.08 7.22 -5.95
N ALA A 188 1.05 6.70 -5.19
CA ALA A 188 1.50 7.32 -3.94
C ALA A 188 2.14 8.71 -4.13
N THR A 189 2.71 8.99 -5.30
CA THR A 189 3.34 10.27 -5.64
C THR A 189 2.30 11.35 -5.89
N PHE A 190 1.22 11.05 -6.61
CA PHE A 190 0.12 12.00 -6.86
C PHE A 190 -0.58 12.42 -5.56
N SER A 191 -1.02 11.46 -4.74
CA SER A 191 -1.70 11.79 -3.48
C SER A 191 -0.79 12.54 -2.49
N SER A 192 0.52 12.24 -2.50
CA SER A 192 1.49 12.98 -1.68
C SER A 192 1.69 14.43 -2.16
N GLN A 193 1.66 14.69 -3.48
CA GLN A 193 1.73 16.04 -4.03
C GLN A 193 0.48 16.86 -3.69
N THR A 194 -0.71 16.25 -3.76
CA THR A 194 -1.96 16.91 -3.37
C THR A 194 -1.95 17.32 -1.91
N LEU A 195 -1.45 16.46 -1.01
CA LEU A 195 -1.26 16.81 0.41
C LEU A 195 -0.25 17.96 0.61
N GLN A 196 0.87 17.94 -0.12
CA GLN A 196 1.87 19.02 -0.05
C GLN A 196 1.31 20.36 -0.56
N ALA A 197 0.53 20.35 -1.63
CA ALA A 197 -0.16 21.53 -2.16
C ALA A 197 -1.16 22.11 -1.15
N MET A 198 -1.76 21.27 -0.30
CA MET A 198 -2.63 21.67 0.80
C MET A 198 -1.87 22.04 2.10
N GLY A 199 -0.55 22.19 2.03
CA GLY A 199 0.28 22.63 3.16
C GLY A 199 0.76 21.51 4.10
N TYR A 200 0.38 20.24 3.85
CA TYR A 200 0.92 19.10 4.60
C TYR A 200 2.30 18.74 4.06
N LYS A 201 3.34 19.41 4.58
CA LYS A 201 4.73 19.11 4.23
C LYS A 201 5.16 17.79 4.84
N ARG A 202 5.72 16.90 4.02
CA ARG A 202 6.36 15.67 4.47
C ARG A 202 7.63 16.03 5.23
N LYS A 203 7.72 15.67 6.52
CA LYS A 203 8.99 15.70 7.25
C LYS A 203 9.81 14.51 6.75
N THR A 204 10.95 14.76 6.10
CA THR A 204 11.90 13.69 5.75
C THR A 204 12.35 13.05 7.05
N ASP A 205 11.95 11.81 7.25
CA ASP A 205 12.24 11.08 8.48
C ASP A 205 13.43 10.15 8.22
N ASP A 206 14.62 10.76 8.27
CA ASP A 206 15.89 10.08 8.05
C ASP A 206 16.03 8.86 8.99
N THR A 207 15.37 8.88 10.16
CA THR A 207 15.35 7.75 11.11
C THR A 207 14.65 6.52 10.55
N VAL A 208 13.47 6.70 9.93
CA VAL A 208 12.71 5.62 9.29
C VAL A 208 13.47 5.03 8.12
N CYS A 209 14.13 5.88 7.33
CA CYS A 209 14.94 5.43 6.20
C CYS A 209 16.10 4.54 6.67
N LEU A 210 16.87 4.98 7.68
CA LEU A 210 17.96 4.19 8.26
C LEU A 210 17.48 2.88 8.87
N GLU A 211 16.32 2.90 9.53
CA GLU A 211 15.71 1.70 10.08
C GLU A 211 15.37 0.68 8.99
N VAL A 212 14.72 1.12 7.89
CA VAL A 212 14.41 0.26 6.74
C VAL A 212 15.68 -0.31 6.11
N ILE A 213 16.71 0.52 5.91
CA ILE A 213 18.01 0.06 5.41
C ILE A 213 18.61 -1.01 6.33
N GLY A 214 18.56 -0.82 7.65
CA GLY A 214 19.01 -1.81 8.63
C GLY A 214 18.25 -3.14 8.53
N LEU A 215 16.93 -3.09 8.33
CA LEU A 215 16.11 -4.28 8.12
C LEU A 215 16.43 -5.00 6.81
N LEU A 216 16.70 -4.25 5.73
CA LEU A 216 17.11 -4.83 4.45
C LEU A 216 18.48 -5.49 4.52
N LYS A 217 19.46 -4.85 5.17
CA LYS A 217 20.77 -5.46 5.45
C LYS A 217 20.61 -6.77 6.23
N ARG A 218 19.71 -6.80 7.23
CA ARG A 218 19.39 -8.03 7.97
C ARG A 218 18.76 -9.10 7.08
N CYS A 219 17.89 -8.74 6.13
CA CYS A 219 17.33 -9.71 5.18
C CYS A 219 18.41 -10.33 4.29
N LEU A 220 19.43 -9.56 3.90
CA LEU A 220 20.55 -10.07 3.10
C LEU A 220 21.41 -11.08 3.88
N THR A 221 21.40 -11.07 5.21
CA THR A 221 22.10 -12.08 6.02
C THR A 221 21.22 -13.29 6.39
N GLN A 222 19.95 -13.31 5.98
CA GLN A 222 19.02 -14.41 6.24
C GLN A 222 19.10 -15.54 5.19
N TRP A 223 18.28 -16.57 5.39
CA TRP A 223 18.10 -17.72 4.52
C TRP A 223 17.82 -17.33 3.06
N THR A 224 18.24 -18.20 2.13
CA THR A 224 18.27 -17.97 0.68
C THR A 224 16.99 -17.37 0.07
N PRO A 225 15.77 -17.78 0.44
CA PRO A 225 14.55 -17.21 -0.14
C PRO A 225 14.38 -15.71 0.14
N THR A 226 14.63 -15.27 1.39
CA THR A 226 14.55 -13.84 1.76
C THR A 226 15.61 -13.03 1.03
N LYS A 227 16.84 -13.54 0.97
CA LYS A 227 17.95 -12.91 0.25
C LYS A 227 17.62 -12.72 -1.24
N MET A 228 17.08 -13.75 -1.88
CA MET A 228 16.67 -13.71 -3.29
C MET A 228 15.56 -12.68 -3.53
N ALA A 229 14.56 -12.62 -2.65
CA ALA A 229 13.50 -11.62 -2.73
C ALA A 229 14.04 -10.18 -2.62
N VAL A 230 15.07 -9.94 -1.80
CA VAL A 230 15.71 -8.62 -1.70
C VAL A 230 16.46 -8.28 -2.97
N TYR A 231 17.23 -9.21 -3.54
CA TYR A 231 17.94 -8.97 -4.80
C TYR A 231 17.00 -8.66 -5.96
N LEU A 232 15.91 -9.43 -6.09
CA LEU A 232 14.85 -9.15 -7.07
C LEU A 232 14.24 -7.76 -6.83
N GLY A 233 13.93 -7.43 -5.57
CA GLY A 233 13.41 -6.12 -5.20
C GLY A 233 14.34 -4.96 -5.58
N PHE A 234 15.65 -5.10 -5.37
CA PHE A 234 16.64 -4.11 -5.78
C PHE A 234 16.74 -3.97 -7.31
N ALA A 235 16.69 -5.08 -8.05
CA ALA A 235 16.69 -5.05 -9.51
C ALA A 235 15.42 -4.37 -10.07
N GLU A 236 14.26 -4.70 -9.53
CA GLU A 236 12.98 -4.10 -9.93
C GLU A 236 12.92 -2.60 -9.58
N GLU A 237 13.33 -2.20 -8.38
CA GLU A 237 13.24 -0.80 -7.97
C GLU A 237 14.35 0.05 -8.63
N GLY A 238 15.55 -0.52 -8.81
CA GLY A 238 16.66 0.14 -9.50
C GLY A 238 16.37 0.39 -10.99
N SER A 239 15.69 -0.54 -11.66
CA SER A 239 15.27 -0.35 -13.06
C SER A 239 14.12 0.65 -13.23
N ARG A 240 13.21 0.73 -12.25
CA ARG A 240 12.07 1.65 -12.28
C ARG A 240 12.40 3.07 -11.83
N ASN A 241 13.47 3.25 -11.05
CA ASN A 241 13.81 4.54 -10.46
C ASN A 241 15.33 4.76 -10.41
N SER A 242 15.83 5.57 -11.35
CA SER A 242 17.26 5.88 -11.46
C SER A 242 17.85 6.54 -10.20
N THR A 243 17.03 7.23 -9.39
CA THR A 243 17.51 7.82 -8.13
C THR A 243 17.71 6.77 -7.03
N MET A 244 16.99 5.65 -7.09
CA MET A 244 17.14 4.53 -6.16
C MET A 244 18.24 3.57 -6.57
N ALA A 245 18.58 3.52 -7.87
CA ALA A 245 19.60 2.64 -8.41
C ALA A 245 20.94 2.75 -7.65
N GLY A 246 21.41 3.97 -7.37
CA GLY A 246 22.63 4.19 -6.59
C GLY A 246 22.57 3.59 -5.18
N GLN A 247 21.49 3.86 -4.43
CA GLN A 247 21.33 3.32 -3.07
C GLN A 247 21.22 1.79 -3.05
N CYS A 248 20.55 1.20 -4.04
CA CYS A 248 20.51 -0.25 -4.21
C CYS A 248 21.90 -0.83 -4.49
N LEU A 249 22.66 -0.22 -5.41
CA LEU A 249 24.03 -0.65 -5.74
C LEU A 249 24.98 -0.53 -4.55
N ASP A 250 24.90 0.55 -3.78
CA ASP A 250 25.72 0.74 -2.57
C ASP A 250 25.45 -0.35 -1.53
N MET A 251 24.19 -0.75 -1.35
CA MET A 251 23.83 -1.85 -0.46
C MET A 251 24.33 -3.21 -0.97
N LEU A 252 24.23 -3.45 -2.28
CA LEU A 252 24.74 -4.68 -2.90
C LEU A 252 26.27 -4.77 -2.79
N LEU A 253 26.96 -3.67 -3.07
CA LEU A 253 28.41 -3.57 -2.95
C LEU A 253 28.85 -3.80 -1.51
N SER A 254 28.21 -3.12 -0.56
CA SER A 254 28.47 -3.33 0.88
C SER A 254 28.25 -4.77 1.32
N HIS A 255 27.24 -5.46 0.76
CA HIS A 255 27.00 -6.87 1.06
C HIS A 255 28.06 -7.78 0.42
N ALA A 256 28.46 -7.53 -0.83
CA ALA A 256 29.48 -8.31 -1.53
C ALA A 256 30.84 -8.23 -0.82
N THR A 257 31.28 -7.02 -0.45
CA THR A 257 32.56 -6.81 0.25
C THR A 257 32.58 -7.43 1.65
N THR A 258 31.43 -7.45 2.34
CA THR A 258 31.31 -8.14 3.65
C THR A 258 31.26 -9.67 3.49
N GLY A 259 30.83 -10.17 2.34
CA GLY A 259 30.79 -11.60 2.01
C GLY A 259 32.15 -12.19 1.64
N GLU A 260 33.00 -11.43 0.95
CA GLU A 260 34.37 -11.85 0.58
C GLU A 260 35.26 -12.10 1.82
N LEU A 261 35.07 -11.35 2.90
CA LEU A 261 35.75 -11.58 4.18
C LEU A 261 35.38 -12.90 4.89
N ASN A 262 34.27 -13.56 4.50
CA ASN A 262 33.84 -14.83 5.10
C ASN A 262 34.20 -16.06 4.25
N LEU A 263 34.90 -15.88 3.13
CA LEU A 263 35.39 -16.95 2.26
C LEU A 263 36.90 -17.22 2.43
N GLU A 264 37.59 -16.47 3.29
CA GLU A 264 39.02 -16.62 3.61
C GLU A 264 39.29 -17.38 4.93
N THR A 265 38.33 -18.13 5.46
CA THR A 265 38.51 -19.03 6.62
C THR A 265 37.94 -20.41 6.33
#